data_AF-A0A0R3SRP1-F1
#
_entry.id   AF-A0A0R3SRP1-F1
#
_cell.length_a   1.000
_cell.length_b   1.000
_cell.length_c   1.000
_cell.angle_alpha   90.00
_cell.angle_beta   90.00
_cell.angle_gamma   90.00
#
_symmetry.space_group_name_H-M   'P 1'
#
loop_
_entity.id
_entity.type
_entity.pdbx_description
1 polymer ?
#
loop_
_entity_poly.entity_id
_entity_poly.type
_entity_poly.pdbx_seq_one_letter_code
_entity_poly.pdbx_strand_id
1 'polypeptide(L)'
;MYSPRSSGSEQEVRIFKEIHDHYGKHVLQNVRRWEWAVIHEAVTREQLFFLHSCVRHDVFPKSVHYKPPIPTDRAKDLAYKLSFQMRKELITDAHHRLEKYAFEISKWRAICEAQMEPNWIERVNTAIHYTADAKRQVKRDYLNQKLQRLRNPRKDNQENLIEKLSQLTISRNRNVLGESTHLNSSLGSSFADYNDDKIDFPSFNAAFGFEFHDSGLYDDYI
;
A
#
# COMPACT_ATOMS: atom_id res chain seq x y z
N MET A 1 -6.84 -10.29 -31.78
CA MET A 1 -6.91 -10.44 -30.30
C MET A 1 -5.98 -11.56 -29.89
N TYR A 2 -4.82 -11.24 -29.33
CA TYR A 2 -3.94 -12.21 -28.66
C TYR A 2 -3.43 -11.54 -27.39
N SER A 3 -3.80 -12.11 -26.24
CA SER A 3 -3.36 -11.67 -24.92
C SER A 3 -2.28 -12.63 -24.42
N PRO A 4 -0.99 -12.22 -24.37
CA PRO A 4 0.06 -13.04 -23.79
C PRO A 4 0.18 -12.69 -22.30
N ARG A 5 -0.76 -13.15 -21.48
CA ARG A 5 -0.72 -12.98 -20.01
C ARG A 5 -1.26 -14.24 -19.33
N SER A 6 -0.45 -15.29 -19.22
CA SER A 6 -0.83 -16.46 -18.40
C SER A 6 0.32 -17.45 -18.10
N SER A 7 1.36 -17.54 -18.93
CA SER A 7 2.40 -18.59 -18.74
C SER A 7 3.18 -18.47 -17.42
N GLY A 8 3.50 -17.24 -16.98
CA GLY A 8 4.33 -17.05 -15.79
C GLY A 8 3.66 -17.40 -14.47
N SER A 9 2.37 -17.07 -14.29
CA SER A 9 1.64 -17.39 -13.04
C SER A 9 1.35 -18.89 -12.91
N GLU A 10 1.10 -19.57 -14.03
CA GLU A 10 0.93 -21.03 -14.00
C GLU A 10 2.25 -21.74 -13.70
N GLN A 11 3.36 -21.25 -14.22
CA GLN A 11 4.69 -21.81 -13.97
C GLN A 11 5.14 -21.59 -12.52
N GLU A 12 4.77 -20.47 -11.91
CA GLU A 12 4.97 -20.17 -10.49
C GLU A 12 4.16 -21.11 -9.57
N VAL A 13 2.86 -21.30 -9.84
CA VAL A 13 2.03 -22.22 -9.04
C VAL A 13 2.56 -23.65 -9.13
N ARG A 14 3.10 -24.04 -10.30
CA ARG A 14 3.74 -25.35 -10.50
C ARG A 14 5.03 -25.51 -9.70
N ILE A 15 5.93 -24.52 -9.68
CA ILE A 15 7.21 -24.67 -8.95
C ILE A 15 7.00 -24.85 -7.44
N PHE A 16 6.06 -24.12 -6.82
CA PHE A 16 5.82 -24.27 -5.38
C PHE A 16 5.18 -25.61 -5.03
N LYS A 17 4.31 -26.13 -5.92
CA LYS A 17 3.77 -27.49 -5.79
C LYS A 17 4.87 -28.54 -5.92
N GLU A 18 5.76 -28.39 -6.90
CA GLU A 18 6.89 -29.30 -7.08
C GLU A 18 7.83 -29.29 -5.85
N ILE A 19 8.07 -28.14 -5.22
CA ILE A 19 8.87 -28.04 -3.98
C ILE A 19 8.19 -28.80 -2.85
N HIS A 20 6.87 -28.64 -2.71
CA HIS A 20 6.10 -29.37 -1.70
C HIS A 20 6.23 -30.88 -1.90
N ASP A 21 6.08 -31.35 -3.13
CA ASP A 21 6.07 -32.78 -3.44
C ASP A 21 7.46 -33.41 -3.32
N HIS A 22 8.54 -32.66 -3.61
CA HIS A 22 9.91 -33.16 -3.58
C HIS A 22 10.61 -33.00 -2.22
N TYR A 23 10.45 -31.85 -1.56
CA TYR A 23 11.16 -31.49 -0.33
C TYR A 23 10.25 -31.39 0.91
N GLY A 24 8.93 -31.42 0.73
CA GLY A 24 7.95 -31.36 1.80
C GLY A 24 7.56 -29.95 2.25
N LYS A 25 6.55 -29.91 3.13
CA LYS A 25 5.92 -28.68 3.63
C LYS A 25 6.89 -27.70 4.31
N HIS A 26 7.87 -28.21 5.07
CA HIS A 26 8.80 -27.35 5.80
C HIS A 26 9.68 -26.51 4.86
N VAL A 27 10.23 -27.12 3.82
CA VAL A 27 11.08 -26.42 2.84
C VAL A 27 10.24 -25.41 2.06
N LEU A 28 9.02 -25.79 1.66
CA LEU A 28 8.10 -24.85 1.02
C LEU A 28 7.83 -23.62 1.90
N GLN A 29 7.63 -23.77 3.21
CA GLN A 29 7.43 -22.64 4.11
C GLN A 29 8.64 -21.69 4.14
N ASN A 30 9.87 -22.23 4.16
CA ASN A 30 11.09 -21.41 4.11
C ASN A 30 11.20 -20.65 2.78
N VAL A 31 10.88 -21.31 1.67
CA VAL A 31 10.81 -20.67 0.35
C VAL A 31 9.75 -19.56 0.31
N ARG A 32 8.56 -19.77 0.89
CA ARG A 32 7.52 -18.73 0.95
C ARG A 32 7.94 -17.54 1.80
N ARG A 33 8.70 -17.75 2.88
CA ARG A 33 9.26 -16.66 3.68
C ARG A 33 10.33 -15.88 2.91
N TRP A 34 11.14 -16.56 2.10
CA TRP A 34 12.07 -15.92 1.19
C TRP A 34 11.32 -15.07 0.15
N GLU A 35 10.33 -15.65 -0.52
CA GLU A 35 9.49 -14.96 -1.49
C GLU A 35 8.86 -13.70 -0.90
N TRP A 36 8.26 -13.83 0.29
CA TRP A 36 7.64 -12.74 1.01
C TRP A 36 8.62 -11.59 1.22
N ALA A 37 9.83 -11.88 1.71
CA ALA A 37 10.83 -10.86 1.99
C ALA A 37 11.28 -10.14 0.70
N VAL A 38 11.48 -10.87 -0.41
CA VAL A 38 11.85 -10.27 -1.71
C VAL A 38 10.73 -9.37 -2.27
N ILE A 39 9.47 -9.83 -2.22
CA ILE A 39 8.33 -9.03 -2.67
C ILE A 39 8.22 -7.75 -1.83
N HIS A 40 8.32 -7.87 -0.51
CA HIS A 40 8.21 -6.73 0.40
C HIS A 40 9.35 -5.74 0.19
N GLU A 41 10.59 -6.20 0.02
CA GLU A 41 11.72 -5.34 -0.31
C GLU A 41 11.47 -4.56 -1.62
N ALA A 42 11.04 -5.25 -2.67
CA ALA A 42 10.76 -4.63 -3.98
C ALA A 42 9.63 -3.59 -3.90
N VAL A 43 8.54 -3.89 -3.19
CA VAL A 43 7.41 -2.98 -2.99
C VAL A 43 7.80 -1.77 -2.13
N THR A 44 8.59 -1.98 -1.07
CA THR A 44 9.06 -0.89 -0.20
C THR A 44 10.02 0.05 -0.92
N ARG A 45 10.87 -0.46 -1.84
CA ARG A 45 11.68 0.42 -2.71
C ARG A 45 10.82 1.38 -3.53
N GLU A 46 9.70 0.92 -4.09
CA GLU A 46 8.80 1.79 -4.85
C GLU A 46 8.05 2.78 -3.94
N GLN A 47 7.70 2.38 -2.71
CA GLN A 47 7.14 3.31 -1.71
C GLN A 47 8.13 4.41 -1.34
N LEU A 48 9.39 4.06 -1.11
CA LEU A 48 10.46 5.01 -0.81
C LEU A 48 10.70 5.97 -1.99
N PHE A 49 10.74 5.45 -3.21
CA PHE A 49 10.84 6.27 -4.42
C PHE A 49 9.70 7.29 -4.53
N PHE A 50 8.47 6.86 -4.24
CA PHE A 50 7.30 7.75 -4.19
C PHE A 50 7.44 8.83 -3.11
N LEU A 51 7.90 8.49 -1.90
CA LEU A 51 8.11 9.48 -0.83
C LEU A 51 9.17 10.51 -1.20
N HIS A 52 10.29 10.09 -1.78
CA HIS A 52 11.30 11.03 -2.29
C HIS A 52 10.77 11.89 -3.43
N SER A 53 9.92 11.34 -4.30
CA SER A 53 9.26 12.12 -5.36
C SER A 53 8.31 13.16 -4.77
N CYS A 54 7.59 12.84 -3.69
CA CYS A 54 6.78 13.80 -2.95
C CYS A 54 7.63 14.93 -2.37
N VAL A 55 8.83 14.64 -1.84
CA VAL A 55 9.78 15.66 -1.36
C VAL A 55 10.23 16.57 -2.50
N ARG A 56 10.61 16.01 -3.66
CA ARG A 56 11.07 16.79 -4.83
C ARG A 56 10.01 17.74 -5.38
N HIS A 57 8.74 17.35 -5.30
CA HIS A 57 7.62 18.15 -5.80
C HIS A 57 6.93 18.98 -4.71
N ASP A 58 7.47 18.99 -3.49
CA ASP A 58 6.88 19.64 -2.32
C ASP A 58 5.38 19.35 -2.11
N VAL A 59 5.01 18.08 -2.25
CA VAL A 59 3.65 17.59 -2.01
C VAL A 59 3.62 16.65 -0.82
N PHE A 60 2.47 16.58 -0.16
CA PHE A 60 2.21 15.63 0.93
C PHE A 60 1.18 14.60 0.49
N PRO A 61 1.47 13.29 0.62
CA PRO A 61 0.41 12.31 0.51
C PRO A 61 -0.63 12.54 1.62
N LYS A 62 -1.90 12.24 1.32
CA LYS A 62 -3.03 12.47 2.25
C LYS A 62 -2.79 11.91 3.66
N SER A 63 -2.09 10.78 3.77
CA SER A 63 -1.75 10.10 5.02
C SER A 63 -0.88 10.91 5.98
N VAL A 64 -0.10 11.86 5.48
CA VAL A 64 0.74 12.75 6.31
C VAL A 64 0.35 14.20 6.19
N HIS A 65 -0.73 14.50 5.46
CA HIS A 65 -1.20 15.87 5.30
C HIS A 65 -2.10 16.23 6.48
N TYR A 66 -1.55 16.97 7.44
CA TYR A 66 -2.35 17.52 8.53
C TYR A 66 -3.17 18.70 8.05
N LYS A 67 -4.48 18.65 8.30
CA LYS A 67 -5.37 19.77 8.09
C LYS A 67 -5.34 20.68 9.32
N PRO A 68 -5.09 21.99 9.18
CA PRO A 68 -5.11 22.89 10.32
C PRO A 68 -6.52 22.95 10.93
N PRO A 69 -6.65 22.93 12.27
CA PRO A 69 -7.96 22.96 12.93
C PRO A 69 -8.67 24.30 12.75
N ILE A 70 -7.90 25.38 12.59
CA ILE A 70 -8.39 26.75 12.42
C ILE A 70 -7.60 27.38 11.26
N PRO A 71 -8.22 28.19 10.37
CA PRO A 71 -7.54 28.80 9.23
C PRO A 71 -6.62 29.99 9.59
N THR A 72 -5.95 29.96 10.74
CA THR A 72 -4.94 30.95 11.12
C THR A 72 -3.57 30.58 10.57
N ASP A 73 -2.72 31.57 10.31
CA ASP A 73 -1.39 31.31 9.73
C ASP A 73 -0.50 30.48 10.67
N ARG A 74 -0.56 30.75 11.98
CA ARG A 74 0.12 29.93 12.99
C ARG A 74 -0.30 28.46 12.96
N ALA A 75 -1.60 28.19 12.78
CA ALA A 75 -2.09 26.81 12.71
C ALA A 75 -1.70 26.12 11.39
N LYS A 76 -1.68 26.84 10.27
CA LYS A 76 -1.17 26.34 8.99
C LYS A 76 0.31 25.98 9.08
N ASP A 77 1.13 26.84 9.69
CA ASP A 77 2.56 26.61 9.88
C ASP A 77 2.83 25.38 10.74
N LEU A 78 2.07 25.21 11.81
CA LEU A 78 2.18 24.03 12.67
C LEU A 78 1.78 22.76 11.91
N ALA A 79 0.66 22.77 11.20
CA ALA A 79 0.21 21.63 10.40
C ALA A 79 1.24 21.25 9.31
N TYR A 80 1.88 22.24 8.68
CA TYR A 80 2.96 22.01 7.72
C TYR A 80 4.18 21.37 8.37
N LYS A 81 4.64 21.88 9.53
CA LYS A 81 5.78 21.32 10.28
C LYS A 81 5.54 19.86 10.67
N LEU A 82 4.34 19.54 11.18
CA LEU A 82 3.96 18.17 11.52
C LEU A 82 3.91 17.26 10.29
N SER A 83 3.35 17.75 9.18
CA SER A 83 3.30 17.00 7.91
C SER A 83 4.71 16.69 7.39
N PHE A 84 5.62 17.64 7.54
CA PHE A 84 7.02 17.50 7.17
C PHE A 84 7.76 16.49 8.06
N GLN A 85 7.55 16.55 9.38
CA GLN A 85 8.11 15.58 10.32
C GLN A 85 7.61 14.17 10.03
N MET A 86 6.30 13.98 9.86
CA MET A 86 5.75 12.66 9.54
C MET A 86 6.28 12.10 8.23
N ARG A 87 6.40 12.92 7.17
CA ARG A 87 7.00 12.47 5.91
C ARG A 87 8.45 12.00 6.10
N LYS A 88 9.23 12.66 6.96
CA LYS A 88 10.60 12.23 7.30
C LYS A 88 10.59 10.89 8.04
N GLU A 89 9.74 10.74 9.05
CA GLU A 89 9.63 9.47 9.80
C GLU A 89 9.26 8.30 8.88
N LEU A 90 8.35 8.49 7.93
CA LEU A 90 8.01 7.45 6.96
C LEU A 90 9.18 7.06 6.03
N ILE A 91 10.03 8.02 5.67
CA ILE A 91 11.23 7.74 4.87
C ILE A 91 12.22 6.92 5.70
N THR A 92 12.46 7.32 6.94
CA THR A 92 13.33 6.60 7.88
C THR A 92 12.82 5.17 8.14
N ASP A 93 11.53 5.00 8.44
CA ASP A 93 10.89 3.69 8.61
C ASP A 93 11.04 2.82 7.35
N ALA A 94 10.85 3.39 6.15
CA ALA A 94 11.05 2.66 4.91
C ALA A 94 12.50 2.17 4.74
N HIS A 95 13.50 2.98 5.12
CA HIS A 95 14.90 2.54 5.12
C HIS A 95 15.16 1.38 6.09
N HIS A 96 14.67 1.48 7.33
CA HIS A 96 14.81 0.38 8.31
C HIS A 96 14.12 -0.91 7.84
N ARG A 97 12.96 -0.81 7.18
CA ARG A 97 12.29 -1.97 6.58
C ARG A 97 13.12 -2.60 5.47
N LEU A 98 13.76 -1.80 4.62
CA LEU A 98 14.64 -2.33 3.56
C LEU A 98 15.83 -3.09 4.15
N GLU A 99 16.45 -2.57 5.21
CA GLU A 99 17.53 -3.27 5.91
C GLU A 99 17.04 -4.59 6.51
N LYS A 100 15.88 -4.57 7.17
CA LYS A 100 15.24 -5.79 7.70
C LYS A 100 14.97 -6.81 6.60
N TYR A 101 14.37 -6.40 5.49
CA TYR A 101 14.07 -7.33 4.40
C TYR A 101 15.33 -7.87 3.73
N ALA A 102 16.38 -7.05 3.55
CA ALA A 102 17.67 -7.52 3.04
C ALA A 102 18.29 -8.60 3.94
N PHE A 103 18.20 -8.43 5.26
CA PHE A 103 18.60 -9.44 6.23
C PHE A 103 17.75 -10.72 6.11
N GLU A 104 16.43 -10.60 6.05
CA GLU A 104 15.52 -11.74 5.92
C GLU A 104 15.72 -12.50 4.61
N ILE A 105 15.94 -11.81 3.48
CA ILE A 105 16.27 -12.41 2.20
C ILE A 105 17.54 -13.26 2.32
N SER A 106 18.60 -12.68 2.89
CA SER A 106 19.88 -13.37 3.08
C SER A 106 19.72 -14.61 3.96
N LYS A 107 18.98 -14.48 5.07
CA LYS A 107 18.70 -15.57 6.00
C LYS A 107 17.92 -16.71 5.35
N TRP A 108 16.77 -16.42 4.72
CA TRP A 108 15.91 -17.47 4.17
C TRP A 108 16.53 -18.13 2.95
N ARG A 109 17.25 -17.36 2.12
CA ARG A 109 18.03 -17.91 1.02
C ARG A 109 19.07 -18.91 1.51
N ALA A 110 19.87 -18.56 2.52
CA ALA A 110 20.89 -19.46 3.08
C ALA A 110 20.27 -20.74 3.67
N ILE A 111 19.11 -20.64 4.33
CA ILE A 111 18.37 -21.81 4.84
C ILE A 111 17.90 -22.71 3.70
N CYS A 112 17.37 -22.13 2.62
CA CYS A 112 16.93 -22.92 1.46
C CYS A 112 18.13 -23.57 0.75
N GLU A 113 19.24 -22.85 0.58
CA GLU A 113 20.47 -23.36 -0.03
C GLU A 113 21.08 -24.54 0.73
N ALA A 114 20.85 -24.61 2.05
CA ALA A 114 21.25 -25.76 2.86
C ALA A 114 20.32 -26.99 2.73
N GLN A 115 19.09 -26.80 2.23
CA GLN A 115 18.03 -27.82 2.18
C GLN A 115 17.74 -28.33 0.76
N MET A 116 18.11 -27.57 -0.27
CA MET A 116 17.74 -27.84 -1.67
C MET A 116 18.98 -27.86 -2.56
N GLU A 117 18.86 -28.55 -3.68
CA GLU A 117 19.93 -28.63 -4.66
C GLU A 117 20.08 -27.29 -5.42
N PRO A 118 21.29 -26.93 -5.90
CA PRO A 118 21.55 -25.63 -6.52
C PRO A 118 20.65 -25.29 -7.72
N ASN A 119 20.33 -26.29 -8.54
CA ASN A 119 19.41 -26.15 -9.67
C ASN A 119 17.99 -25.73 -9.23
N TRP A 120 17.50 -26.25 -8.11
CA TRP A 120 16.22 -25.86 -7.55
C TRP A 120 16.26 -24.45 -6.97
N ILE A 121 17.35 -24.07 -6.30
CA ILE A 121 17.55 -22.71 -5.80
C ILE A 121 17.50 -21.69 -6.93
N GLU A 122 18.17 -21.95 -8.05
CA GLU A 122 18.13 -21.06 -9.21
C GLU A 122 16.72 -20.93 -9.80
N ARG A 123 15.98 -22.04 -9.92
CA ARG A 123 14.59 -22.04 -10.39
C ARG A 123 13.69 -21.24 -9.45
N VAL A 124 13.83 -21.44 -8.14
CA VAL A 124 13.06 -20.73 -7.11
C VAL A 124 13.39 -19.24 -7.12
N ASN A 125 14.66 -18.88 -7.14
CA ASN A 125 15.09 -17.49 -7.21
C ASN A 125 14.49 -16.77 -8.42
N THR A 126 14.49 -17.43 -9.58
CA THR A 126 13.90 -16.91 -10.81
C THR A 126 12.39 -16.70 -10.67
N ALA A 127 11.67 -17.68 -10.12
CA ALA A 127 10.23 -17.57 -9.89
C ALA A 127 9.88 -16.44 -8.91
N ILE A 128 10.60 -16.36 -7.78
CA ILE A 128 10.42 -15.31 -6.77
C ILE A 128 10.64 -13.93 -7.39
N HIS A 129 11.73 -13.74 -8.14
CA HIS A 129 12.02 -12.44 -8.77
C HIS A 129 10.98 -12.07 -9.82
N TYR A 130 10.49 -13.03 -10.60
CA TYR A 130 9.39 -12.81 -11.54
C TYR A 130 8.13 -12.28 -10.83
N THR A 131 7.73 -12.91 -9.73
CA THR A 131 6.58 -12.47 -8.92
C THR A 131 6.83 -11.11 -8.28
N ALA A 132 8.02 -10.90 -7.72
CA ALA A 132 8.41 -9.64 -7.10
C ALA A 132 8.38 -8.49 -8.11
N ASP A 133 8.88 -8.68 -9.33
CA ASP A 133 8.84 -7.67 -10.38
C ASP A 133 7.42 -7.36 -10.84
N ALA A 134 6.55 -8.38 -10.95
CA ALA A 134 5.13 -8.16 -11.25
C ALA A 134 4.44 -7.32 -10.17
N LYS A 135 4.64 -7.65 -8.88
CA LYS A 135 4.08 -6.89 -7.75
C LYS A 135 4.66 -5.49 -7.66
N ARG A 136 5.97 -5.35 -7.88
CA ARG A 136 6.69 -4.08 -7.93
C ARG A 136 6.13 -3.18 -9.03
N GLN A 137 5.90 -3.70 -10.23
CA GLN A 137 5.36 -2.93 -11.35
C GLN A 137 3.94 -2.44 -11.06
N VAL A 138 3.06 -3.30 -10.53
CA VAL A 138 1.71 -2.90 -10.09
C VAL A 138 1.78 -1.79 -9.05
N LYS A 139 2.69 -1.91 -8.07
CA LYS A 139 2.87 -0.89 -7.03
C LYS A 139 3.37 0.43 -7.61
N ARG A 140 4.36 0.38 -8.50
CA ARG A 140 4.92 1.54 -9.19
C ARG A 140 3.85 2.30 -9.95
N ASP A 141 3.05 1.61 -10.75
CA ASP A 141 2.00 2.23 -11.56
C ASP A 141 0.95 2.92 -10.68
N TYR A 142 0.53 2.24 -9.61
CA TYR A 142 -0.37 2.83 -8.61
C TYR A 142 0.22 4.08 -7.96
N LEU A 143 1.47 4.05 -7.51
CA LEU A 143 2.12 5.18 -6.84
C LEU A 143 2.39 6.33 -7.79
N ASN A 144 2.75 6.05 -9.05
CA ASN A 144 2.89 7.07 -10.08
C ASN A 144 1.56 7.76 -10.36
N GLN A 145 0.47 6.99 -10.49
CA GLN A 145 -0.87 7.57 -10.64
C GLN A 145 -1.23 8.45 -9.43
N LYS A 146 -0.94 7.98 -8.20
CA LYS A 146 -1.16 8.75 -6.98
C LYS A 146 -0.33 10.04 -6.96
N LEU A 147 0.92 10.01 -7.40
CA LEU A 147 1.76 11.19 -7.50
C LEU A 147 1.22 12.21 -8.50
N GLN A 148 0.74 11.76 -9.67
CA GLN A 148 0.13 12.65 -10.66
C GLN A 148 -1.11 13.37 -10.11
N ARG A 149 -1.95 12.65 -9.37
CA ARG A 149 -3.12 13.22 -8.69
C ARG A 149 -2.73 14.29 -7.66
N LEU A 150 -1.67 14.02 -6.88
CA LEU A 150 -1.16 14.99 -5.89
C LEU A 150 -0.60 16.26 -6.56
N ARG A 151 0.00 16.13 -7.75
CA ARG A 151 0.53 17.27 -8.50
C ARG A 151 -0.55 18.11 -9.18
N ASN A 152 -1.67 17.50 -9.58
CA ASN A 152 -2.74 18.16 -10.33
C ASN A 152 -4.11 18.08 -9.63
N PRO A 153 -4.26 18.62 -8.41
CA PRO A 153 -5.50 18.46 -7.62
C PRO A 153 -6.75 19.08 -8.27
N ARG A 154 -6.59 20.05 -9.18
CA ARG A 154 -7.71 20.71 -9.86
C ARG A 154 -8.41 19.84 -10.91
N LYS A 155 -7.68 18.93 -11.58
CA LYS A 155 -8.23 18.09 -12.65
C LYS A 155 -9.16 17.00 -12.07
N ASP A 156 -8.71 16.34 -11.01
CA ASP A 156 -9.49 15.32 -10.31
C ASP A 156 -10.78 15.90 -9.70
N ASN A 157 -10.72 17.11 -9.12
CA ASN A 157 -11.91 17.74 -8.56
C ASN A 157 -12.95 18.05 -9.64
N GLN A 158 -12.51 18.41 -10.85
CA GLN A 158 -13.41 18.69 -11.97
C GLN A 158 -14.00 17.40 -12.56
N GLU A 159 -13.21 16.34 -12.74
CA GLU A 159 -13.70 15.04 -13.23
C GLU A 159 -14.67 14.39 -12.22
N ASN A 160 -14.34 14.36 -10.93
CA ASN A 160 -15.24 13.86 -9.88
C ASN A 160 -16.51 14.71 -9.74
N LEU A 161 -16.40 16.03 -9.94
CA LEU A 161 -17.56 16.92 -9.95
C LEU A 161 -18.44 16.66 -11.17
N ILE A 162 -17.87 16.50 -12.36
CA ILE A 162 -18.60 16.15 -13.59
C ILE A 162 -19.28 14.80 -13.43
N GLU A 163 -18.60 13.81 -12.87
CA GLU A 163 -19.17 12.49 -12.62
C GLU A 163 -20.34 12.57 -11.62
N LYS A 164 -20.16 13.24 -10.48
CA LYS A 164 -21.24 13.47 -9.50
C LYS A 164 -22.40 14.25 -10.10
N LEU A 165 -22.13 15.30 -10.88
CA LEU A 165 -23.16 16.07 -11.56
C LEU A 165 -23.87 15.22 -12.61
N SER A 166 -23.17 14.37 -13.35
CA SER A 166 -23.77 13.46 -14.33
C SER A 166 -24.71 12.45 -13.66
N GLN A 167 -24.30 11.88 -12.52
CA GLN A 167 -25.13 10.98 -11.70
C GLN A 167 -26.35 11.71 -11.12
N LEU A 168 -26.19 12.97 -10.71
CA LEU A 168 -27.29 13.82 -10.23
C LEU A 168 -28.24 14.24 -11.36
N THR A 169 -27.74 14.50 -12.57
CA THR A 169 -28.60 14.83 -13.74
C THR A 169 -29.37 13.63 -14.26
N ILE A 170 -28.81 12.42 -14.15
CA ILE A 170 -29.52 11.17 -14.46
C ILE A 170 -30.57 10.86 -13.37
N SER A 171 -30.29 11.20 -12.11
CA SER A 171 -31.25 11.09 -11.01
C SER A 171 -32.39 12.13 -11.08
N ARG A 172 -32.11 13.35 -11.56
CA ARG A 172 -33.12 14.42 -11.69
C ARG A 172 -34.21 14.13 -12.72
N ASN A 173 -33.95 13.24 -13.68
CA ASN A 173 -34.95 12.82 -14.68
C ASN A 173 -35.80 11.61 -14.26
N ARG A 174 -35.66 11.09 -13.03
CA ARG A 174 -36.44 9.93 -12.58
C ARG A 174 -37.38 10.15 -11.40
N ASN A 175 -37.28 11.27 -10.67
CA ASN A 175 -38.06 11.51 -9.45
C ASN A 175 -38.86 12.83 -9.46
N VAL A 176 -39.41 13.23 -10.61
CA VAL A 176 -40.54 14.17 -10.62
C VAL A 176 -41.82 13.34 -10.56
N LEU A 177 -42.18 12.93 -9.33
CA LEU A 177 -43.52 12.56 -8.83
C LEU A 177 -43.31 11.76 -7.54
N GLY A 178 -43.36 12.42 -6.38
CA GLY A 178 -43.30 11.73 -5.09
C GLY A 178 -42.78 12.59 -3.94
N GLU A 179 -43.63 13.52 -3.52
CA GLU A 179 -43.92 13.79 -2.10
C GLU A 179 -42.83 14.37 -1.18
N SER A 180 -43.08 15.62 -0.82
CA SER A 180 -42.50 16.41 0.26
C SER A 180 -42.61 15.71 1.62
N THR A 181 -41.57 15.82 2.47
CA THR A 181 -41.60 16.41 3.82
C THR A 181 -40.41 15.96 4.68
N HIS A 182 -40.05 16.82 5.64
CA HIS A 182 -39.15 16.62 6.78
C HIS A 182 -37.64 16.87 6.61
N LEU A 183 -37.31 18.16 6.65
CA LEU A 183 -36.15 18.66 7.39
C LEU A 183 -36.28 18.27 8.87
N ASN A 184 -35.21 17.76 9.49
CA ASN A 184 -34.95 18.02 10.90
C ASN A 184 -33.45 17.93 11.24
N SER A 185 -33.05 18.97 11.96
CA SER A 185 -31.82 19.22 12.68
C SER A 185 -31.47 18.14 13.71
N SER A 186 -30.18 17.85 13.89
CA SER A 186 -29.60 17.93 15.24
C SER A 186 -28.11 18.27 15.19
N LEU A 187 -27.81 19.38 15.82
CA LEU A 187 -26.50 19.84 16.24
C LEU A 187 -26.20 19.11 17.55
N GLY A 188 -25.12 18.34 17.60
CA GLY A 188 -24.69 17.62 18.80
C GLY A 188 -23.20 17.85 19.04
N SER A 189 -22.90 18.88 19.82
CA SER A 189 -21.58 19.12 20.38
C SER A 189 -21.23 18.04 21.40
N SER A 190 -20.02 17.51 21.36
CA SER A 190 -19.36 17.01 22.56
C SER A 190 -17.88 17.36 22.48
N PHE A 191 -17.49 18.28 23.35
CA PHE A 191 -16.13 18.69 23.64
C PHE A 191 -15.75 17.90 24.90
N ALA A 192 -14.79 16.99 24.78
CA ALA A 192 -14.12 16.32 25.89
C ALA A 192 -12.65 16.23 25.49
N ASP A 193 -11.81 17.06 26.08
CA ASP A 193 -11.06 16.83 27.32
C ASP A 193 -9.65 16.34 26.95
N TYR A 194 -8.69 17.26 27.06
CA TYR A 194 -7.29 17.07 26.70
C TYR A 194 -6.59 16.40 27.88
N ASN A 195 -6.28 15.11 27.75
CA ASN A 195 -5.23 14.48 28.55
C ASN A 195 -4.00 14.22 27.67
N ASP A 196 -2.87 14.58 28.25
CA ASP A 196 -1.50 14.46 27.77
C ASP A 196 -1.08 12.99 27.80
N ASP A 197 -1.31 12.28 26.71
CA ASP A 197 -0.73 10.97 26.46
C ASP A 197 0.07 11.02 25.17
N LYS A 198 1.27 10.42 25.22
CA LYS A 198 2.23 10.24 24.13
C LYS A 198 1.50 10.10 22.79
N ILE A 199 1.84 10.98 21.85
CA ILE A 199 1.36 10.89 20.47
C ILE A 199 1.97 9.63 19.86
N ASP A 200 1.30 8.50 20.08
CA ASP A 200 1.58 7.25 19.40
C ASP A 200 1.19 7.46 17.94
N PHE A 201 2.19 7.78 17.14
CA PHE A 201 2.02 7.94 15.72
C PHE A 201 1.58 6.59 15.14
N PRO A 202 0.48 6.55 14.36
CA PRO A 202 0.02 5.32 13.76
C PRO A 202 1.12 4.73 12.87
N SER A 203 1.36 3.42 12.99
CA SER A 203 2.31 2.72 12.13
C SER A 203 1.99 2.98 10.65
N PHE A 204 3.00 2.90 9.77
CA PHE A 204 2.84 3.09 8.33
C PHE A 204 1.62 2.35 7.73
N ASN A 205 1.29 1.17 8.27
CA ASN A 205 0.14 0.39 7.81
C ASN A 205 -1.20 1.08 8.14
N ALA A 206 -1.33 1.62 9.36
CA ALA A 206 -2.49 2.39 9.79
C ALA A 206 -2.59 3.76 9.09
N ALA A 207 -1.46 4.44 8.88
CA ALA A 207 -1.44 5.76 8.24
C ALA A 207 -1.86 5.75 6.76
N PHE A 208 -1.62 4.63 6.05
CA PHE A 208 -1.93 4.51 4.62
C PHE A 208 -3.16 3.66 4.29
N GLY A 209 -3.89 3.16 5.30
CA GLY A 209 -4.98 2.21 5.08
C GLY A 209 -4.50 0.92 4.41
N PHE A 210 -3.24 0.53 4.65
CA PHE A 210 -2.74 -0.78 4.26
C PHE A 210 -2.99 -1.73 5.43
N GLU A 211 -4.24 -2.12 5.61
CA GLU A 211 -4.45 -3.51 5.97
C GLU A 211 -3.99 -4.31 4.74
N PHE A 212 -2.77 -4.84 4.79
CA PHE A 212 -2.72 -6.25 4.44
C PHE A 212 -3.70 -6.85 5.43
N HIS A 213 -4.86 -7.30 4.96
CA HIS A 213 -5.45 -8.43 5.63
C HIS A 213 -4.30 -9.43 5.68
N ASP A 214 -3.73 -9.55 6.87
CA ASP A 214 -3.24 -10.80 7.37
C ASP A 214 -4.48 -11.70 7.43
N SER A 215 -5.07 -12.01 6.26
CA SER A 215 -5.55 -13.34 6.03
C SER A 215 -4.26 -14.13 6.29
N GLY A 216 -4.04 -14.73 7.44
CA GLY A 216 -4.89 -15.83 7.91
C GLY A 216 -4.89 -17.01 6.93
N LEU A 217 -4.46 -16.79 5.68
CA LEU A 217 -4.29 -17.74 4.59
C LEU A 217 -3.07 -18.64 4.80
N TYR A 218 -2.34 -18.46 5.91
CA TYR A 218 -1.33 -19.43 6.35
C TYR A 218 -1.94 -20.62 7.10
N ASP A 219 -3.22 -20.57 7.50
CA ASP A 219 -3.92 -21.69 8.15
C ASP A 219 -4.87 -22.48 7.22
N ASP A 220 -5.19 -21.99 6.02
CA ASP A 220 -6.17 -22.63 5.11
C ASP A 220 -5.59 -23.69 4.15
N TYR A 221 -4.37 -24.19 4.42
CA TYR A 221 -3.81 -25.38 3.75
C TYR A 221 -3.35 -26.43 4.77
N ILE A 222 -4.28 -26.81 5.65
CA ILE A 222 -4.28 -28.08 6.37
C ILE A 222 -4.70 -29.19 5.41
#